data_AF-A0A9N7Q7T0-F1
#
_entry.id   AF-A0A9N7Q7T0-F1
#
_cell.length_a   1.000
_cell.length_b   1.000
_cell.length_c   1.000
_cell.angle_alpha   90.00
_cell.angle_beta   90.00
_cell.angle_gamma   90.00
#
_symmetry.space_group_name_H-M   'P 1'
#
loop_
_entity.id
_entity.type
_entity.pdbx_description
1 polymer ?
#
loop_
_entity_poly.entity_id
_entity_poly.type
_entity_poly.pdbx_seq_one_letter_code
_entity_poly.pdbx_strand_id
1 'polypeptide(L)' 'MTGVDTLLLGHVERGSFSIAREWTDWGAPAVEDDCEIPVSRFDLGMLLELIALIDQLAASSSKKSSTKGA' A
#
# COMPACT_ATOMS: atom_id res chain seq x y z
N MET A 1 7.41 -14.58 -3.15
CA MET A 1 7.85 -14.46 -4.56
C MET A 1 7.25 -13.18 -5.14
N THR A 2 7.82 -12.60 -6.20
CA THR A 2 7.23 -11.44 -6.90
C THR A 2 7.18 -11.74 -8.39
N GLY A 3 6.14 -11.28 -9.07
CA GLY A 3 5.94 -11.57 -10.49
C GLY A 3 5.16 -10.46 -11.21
N VAL A 4 4.99 -10.64 -12.51
CA VAL A 4 4.18 -9.77 -13.36
C VAL A 4 3.08 -10.62 -14.00
N ASP A 5 1.82 -10.23 -13.84
CA ASP A 5 0.70 -10.78 -14.59
C ASP A 5 0.22 -9.74 -15.63
N THR A 6 -0.58 -10.18 -16.60
CA THR A 6 -1.16 -9.30 -17.62
C THR A 6 -2.66 -9.41 -17.59
N LEU A 7 -3.33 -8.32 -17.24
CA LEU A 7 -4.78 -8.22 -17.29
C LEU A 7 -5.23 -7.85 -18.70
N LEU A 8 -6.20 -8.60 -19.21
CA LEU A 8 -6.83 -8.33 -20.50
C LEU A 8 -8.25 -7.81 -20.25
N LEU A 9 -8.52 -6.56 -20.65
CA LEU A 9 -9.89 -6.04 -20.66
C LEU A 9 -10.38 -6.00 -22.09
N GLY A 10 -11.40 -6.80 -22.39
CA GLY A 10 -12.08 -6.83 -23.69
C GLY A 10 -13.46 -6.18 -23.62
N HIS A 11 -13.81 -5.42 -24.65
CA HIS A 11 -15.15 -4.85 -24.85
C HIS A 11 -15.57 -5.01 -26.31
N VAL A 12 -16.77 -5.56 -26.54
CA VAL A 12 -17.29 -5.93 -27.87
C VAL A 12 -17.16 -4.80 -28.90
N GLU A 13 -17.60 -3.59 -28.55
CA GLU A 13 -17.61 -2.44 -29.48
C GLU A 13 -16.32 -1.59 -29.47
N ARG A 14 -15.46 -1.77 -28.47
CA ARG A 14 -14.34 -0.83 -28.19
C ARG A 14 -12.97 -1.50 -28.28
N GLY A 15 -12.94 -2.80 -28.60
CA GLY A 15 -11.72 -3.59 -28.67
C GLY A 15 -11.22 -4.03 -27.30
N SER A 16 -9.94 -4.39 -27.22
CA SER A 16 -9.30 -4.84 -26.00
C SER A 16 -8.03 -4.06 -25.70
N PHE A 17 -7.64 -4.02 -24.42
CA PHE A 17 -6.32 -3.55 -24.01
C PHE A 17 -5.74 -4.44 -22.93
N SER A 18 -4.41 -4.41 -22.85
CA SER A 18 -3.61 -5.21 -21.92
C SER A 18 -2.92 -4.29 -20.92
N ILE A 19 -2.93 -4.66 -19.64
CA ILE A 19 -2.21 -3.97 -18.56
C ILE A 19 -1.29 -4.97 -17.88
N ALA A 20 0.01 -4.69 -17.89
CA ALA A 20 0.97 -5.39 -17.03
C ALA A 20 0.74 -4.95 -15.58
N ARG A 21 0.57 -5.91 -14.67
CA ARG A 21 0.43 -5.65 -13.24
C ARG A 21 1.48 -6.44 -12.50
N GLU A 22 2.22 -5.73 -11.65
CA GLU A 22 3.13 -6.35 -10.71
C GLU A 22 2.32 -6.93 -9.56
N TRP A 23 2.64 -8.16 -9.16
CA TRP A 23 2.06 -8.79 -7.99
C TRP A 23 3.15 -9.35 -7.08
N THR A 24 2.89 -9.28 -5.80
CA THR A 24 3.75 -9.86 -4.77
C THR A 24 2.97 -10.99 -4.12
N ASP A 25 3.54 -12.19 -4.15
CA ASP A 25 3.07 -13.32 -3.36
C ASP A 25 3.34 -12.98 -1.90
N TRP A 26 2.32 -12.50 -1.21
CA TRP A 26 2.36 -12.29 0.23
C TRP A 26 2.37 -13.61 1.02
N GLY A 27 2.32 -14.76 0.32
CA GLY A 27 2.15 -16.07 0.91
C GLY A 27 0.73 -16.26 1.44
N ALA A 28 0.31 -17.51 1.58
CA ALA A 28 -0.81 -17.80 2.47
C ALA A 28 -0.34 -17.53 3.91
N PRO A 29 -1.15 -16.87 4.76
CA PRO A 29 -0.86 -16.91 6.19
C PRO A 29 -0.77 -18.39 6.59
N ALA A 30 0.33 -18.77 7.23
CA ALA A 30 0.47 -20.14 7.71
C ALA A 30 -0.76 -20.47 8.57
N VAL A 31 -1.43 -21.58 8.25
CA VAL A 31 -2.43 -22.15 9.14
C VAL A 31 -1.61 -22.83 10.22
N GLU A 32 -1.37 -22.11 11.30
CA GLU A 32 -0.50 -22.58 12.37
C GLU A 32 -1.25 -23.71 13.06
N ASP A 33 -0.76 -24.93 12.86
CA ASP A 33 -1.05 -26.05 13.72
C ASP A 33 -0.35 -25.75 15.06
N ASP A 34 -1.11 -25.26 16.03
CA ASP A 34 -0.75 -25.12 17.45
C ASP A 34 0.53 -24.33 17.80
N CYS A 35 0.98 -23.43 16.92
CA CYS A 35 1.93 -22.40 17.33
C CYS A 35 1.12 -21.14 17.66
N GLU A 36 1.12 -20.72 18.92
CA GLU A 36 0.67 -19.39 19.29
C GLU A 36 1.54 -18.36 18.53
N ILE A 37 1.16 -18.01 17.30
CA ILE A 37 1.68 -16.79 16.69
C ILE A 37 1.39 -15.72 17.73
N PRO A 38 2.39 -14.99 18.23
CA PRO A 38 2.11 -13.83 19.04
C PRO A 38 1.34 -12.90 18.12
N VAL A 39 0.03 -12.85 18.28
CA VAL A 39 -0.83 -11.86 17.64
C VAL A 39 -0.11 -10.55 17.91
N SER A 40 0.49 -9.94 16.88
CA SER A 40 1.29 -8.74 17.02
C SER A 40 0.37 -7.67 17.56
N ARG A 41 0.29 -7.60 18.89
CA ARG A 41 -0.67 -6.78 19.60
C ARG A 41 -0.03 -5.41 19.65
N PHE A 42 -0.26 -4.67 18.58
CA PHE A 42 0.16 -3.29 18.51
C PHE A 42 -0.63 -2.50 19.56
N ASP A 43 0.09 -1.68 20.32
CA ASP A 43 -0.54 -0.74 21.22
C ASP A 43 -1.32 0.30 20.41
N LEU A 44 -2.61 0.46 20.73
CA LEU A 44 -3.49 1.38 20.00
C LEU A 44 -2.99 2.84 20.11
N GLY A 45 -2.44 3.22 21.25
CA GLY A 45 -1.86 4.56 21.46
C GLY A 45 -0.72 4.81 20.49
N MET A 46 0.24 3.88 20.41
CA MET A 46 1.37 3.98 19.48
C MET A 46 0.92 4.04 18.01
N LEU A 47 -0.13 3.29 17.63
CA LEU A 47 -0.68 3.37 16.28
C LEU A 47 -1.29 4.74 15.96
N LEU A 48 -2.01 5.33 16.91
CA LEU A 48 -2.59 6.67 16.76
C LEU A 48 -1.50 7.75 16.70
N GLU A 49 -0.45 7.63 17.51
CA GLU A 49 0.71 8.54 17.46
C GLU A 49 1.43 8.47 16.10
N LEU A 50 1.59 7.26 15.55
CA LEU A 50 2.19 7.08 14.23
C LEU A 50 1.35 7.75 13.13
N ILE A 51 0.02 7.60 13.17
CA ILE A 51 -0.88 8.26 12.21
C ILE A 51 -0.71 9.79 12.31
N ALA A 52 -0.72 10.34 13.53
CA ALA A 52 -0.55 11.77 13.75
C ALA A 52 0.80 12.30 13.24
N LEU A 53 1.87 11.50 13.34
CA LEU A 53 3.18 11.85 12.80
C LEU A 53 3.18 11.88 11.26
N ILE A 54 2.55 10.90 10.63
CA ILE A 54 2.43 10.83 9.16
C ILE A 54 1.69 12.05 8.62
N ASP A 55 0.59 12.45 9.25
CA ASP A 55 -0.18 13.63 8.85
C ASP A 55 0.65 14.92 8.95
N GLN A 56 1.43 15.07 10.03
CA GLN A 56 2.32 16.22 10.21
C GLN A 56 3.42 16.26 9.13
N LEU A 57 4.02 15.12 8.81
CA LEU A 57 5.03 15.02 7.77
C LEU A 57 4.44 15.35 6.40
N ALA A 58 3.25 14.83 6.07
CA ALA A 58 2.54 15.15 4.84
C ALA A 58 2.24 16.66 4.73
N ALA A 59 1.74 17.27 5.80
CA ALA A 59 1.46 18.71 5.84
C ALA A 59 2.73 19.58 5.75
N SER A 60 3.85 19.12 6.31
CA SER A 60 5.12 19.84 6.24
C SER A 60 5.75 19.80 4.84
N SER A 61 5.56 18.70 4.10
CA SER A 61 6.08 18.53 2.74
C SER A 61 5.46 19.53 1.73
N SER A 62 4.23 19.98 1.98
CA SER A 62 3.49 20.92 1.14
C SER A 62 3.96 22.39 1.25
N LYS A 63 4.73 22.73 2.30
CA LYS A 63 5.18 24.12 2.53
C LYS A 63 6.40 24.55 1.68
N LYS A 64 6.87 23.72 0.75
CA LYS A 64 8.03 23.98 -0.11
C LYS A 64 7.66 24.58 -1.48
N SER A 65 6.76 25.56 -1.53
CA SER A 65 6.60 26.43 -2.72
C SER A 65 5.91 27.75 -2.38
N SER A 66 6.56 28.60 -1.59
CA SER A 66 6.26 30.03 -1.62
C SER A 66 7.52 30.86 -1.48
N THR A 67 8.42 30.71 -2.45
CA THR A 67 9.35 31.80 -2.80
C THR A 67 8.60 32.72 -3.74
N LYS A 68 7.88 33.68 -3.14
CA LYS A 68 7.24 34.80 -3.84
C LYS A 68 8.36 35.69 -4.40
N GLY A 69 8.33 35.90 -5.72
CA GLY A 69 9.32 36.68 -6.44
C GLY A 69 9.43 38.13 -5.96
N ALA A 70 10.62 38.68 -6.16
CA ALA A 70 10.93 40.07 -6.42
C ALA A 70 12.13 40.09 -7.36
#